data_AF-A0A7Z9KZA4-F1
#
_entry.id   AF-A0A7Z9KZA4-F1
#
_cell.length_a   1.000
_cell.length_b   1.000
_cell.length_c   1.000
_cell.angle_alpha   90.00
_cell.angle_beta   90.00
_cell.angle_gamma   90.00
#
_symmetry.space_group_name_H-M   'P 1'
#
loop_
_entity.id
_entity.type
_entity.pdbx_description
1 polymer ?
#
loop_
_entity_poly.entity_id
_entity_poly.type
_entity_poly.pdbx_seq_one_letter_code
_entity_poly.pdbx_strand_id
1 'polypeptide(L)'
;NSEIIAAWFIHVIKNNYNVAYGKLEEFLVRVGRRKFLAPLYKELAKTEANKKVGIRIYKRARLNYHQISTATIDGILGWEDERYLMHD
;
A
#
# COMPACT_ATOMS: atom_id res chain seq x y z
N ASN A 1 -1.68 -15.47 11.63
CA ASN A 1 -2.50 -14.38 12.20
C ASN A 1 -2.20 -13.09 11.44
N SER A 2 -3.16 -12.54 10.69
CA SER A 2 -2.95 -11.34 9.85
C SER A 2 -2.78 -10.04 10.65
N GLU A 3 -3.32 -9.96 11.86
CA GLU A 3 -3.17 -8.79 12.73
C GLU A 3 -1.71 -8.63 13.18
N ILE A 4 -1.09 -9.73 13.63
CA ILE A 4 0.33 -9.76 14.05
C ILE A 4 1.24 -9.39 12.88
N ILE A 5 0.97 -9.96 11.70
CA ILE A 5 1.77 -9.69 10.49
C ILE A 5 1.64 -8.22 10.07
N ALA A 6 0.43 -7.66 10.07
CA ALA A 6 0.21 -6.26 9.74
C ALA A 6 0.91 -5.33 10.76
N ALA A 7 0.83 -5.63 12.06
CA ALA A 7 1.52 -4.87 13.09
C ALA A 7 3.05 -4.94 12.92
N TRP A 8 3.59 -6.12 12.60
CA TRP A 8 5.03 -6.27 12.33
C TRP A 8 5.49 -5.49 11.10
N PHE A 9 4.70 -5.48 10.03
CA PHE A 9 5.03 -4.72 8.83
C PHE A 9 5.08 -3.21 9.04
N ILE A 10 4.34 -2.66 10.00
CA ILE A 10 4.49 -1.25 10.40
C ILE A 10 5.93 -0.99 10.86
N HIS A 11 6.52 -1.88 11.65
CA HIS A 11 7.91 -1.75 12.10
C HIS A 11 8.91 -1.94 10.97
N VAL A 12 8.65 -2.87 10.04
CA VAL A 12 9.48 -3.07 8.84
C VAL A 12 9.56 -1.78 8.01
N ILE A 13 8.42 -1.12 7.78
CA ILE A 13 8.36 0.12 7.01
C ILE A 13 9.10 1.23 7.76
N LYS A 14 8.83 1.41 9.07
CA LYS A 14 9.46 2.45 9.90
C LYS A 14 10.98 2.35 9.96
N ASN A 15 11.52 1.14 9.97
CA ASN A 15 12.96 0.89 10.04
C ASN A 15 13.62 0.70 8.66
N ASN A 16 12.88 0.91 7.56
CA ASN A 16 13.35 0.68 6.19
C ASN A 16 14.01 -0.70 6.01
N TYR A 17 13.41 -1.74 6.62
CA TYR A 17 13.94 -3.09 6.58
C TYR A 17 13.65 -3.76 5.24
N ASN A 18 14.42 -3.38 4.22
CA ASN A 18 14.19 -3.71 2.80
C ASN A 18 14.10 -5.21 2.52
N VAL A 19 14.80 -6.05 3.29
CA VAL A 19 14.76 -7.52 3.15
C VAL A 19 13.33 -8.07 3.25
N ALA A 20 12.48 -7.43 4.06
CA ALA A 20 11.09 -7.85 4.25
C ALA A 20 10.10 -7.24 3.27
N TYR A 21 10.53 -6.36 2.36
CA TYR A 21 9.60 -5.65 1.45
C TYR A 21 8.97 -6.58 0.41
N GLY A 22 9.67 -7.64 0.00
CA GLY A 22 9.05 -8.69 -0.84
C GLY A 22 7.87 -9.37 -0.14
N LYS A 23 8.01 -9.66 1.16
CA LYS A 23 6.93 -10.23 1.98
C LYS A 23 5.81 -9.24 2.26
N LEU A 24 6.13 -7.96 2.41
CA LEU A 24 5.14 -6.89 2.51
C LEU A 24 4.28 -6.82 1.24
N GLU A 25 4.91 -6.90 0.06
CA GLU A 25 4.22 -6.90 -1.22
C GLU A 25 3.31 -8.11 -1.39
N GLU A 26 3.82 -9.33 -1.15
CA GLU A 26 3.02 -10.57 -1.15
C GLU A 26 1.80 -10.44 -0.21
N PHE A 27 2.00 -9.87 0.98
CA PHE A 27 0.92 -9.68 1.94
C PHE A 27 -0.13 -8.69 1.43
N LEU A 28 0.28 -7.52 0.93
CA LEU A 28 -0.61 -6.48 0.43
C LEU A 28 -1.39 -6.93 -0.83
N VAL A 29 -0.78 -7.72 -1.72
CA VAL A 29 -1.47 -8.28 -2.89
C VAL A 29 -2.53 -9.30 -2.48
N ARG A 30 -2.29 -10.06 -1.40
CA ARG A 30 -3.19 -11.11 -0.93
C ARG A 30 -4.35 -10.59 -0.08
N VAL A 31 -4.16 -9.53 0.71
CA VAL A 31 -5.20 -9.02 1.63
C VAL A 31 -5.96 -7.86 1.02
N GLY A 32 -7.31 -7.87 1.09
CA GLY A 32 -8.15 -6.76 0.59
C GLY A 32 -8.80 -5.89 1.67
N ARG A 33 -8.68 -6.26 2.95
CA ARG A 33 -9.38 -5.58 4.05
C ARG A 33 -8.71 -4.26 4.41
N ARG A 34 -9.45 -3.16 4.29
CA ARG A 34 -9.02 -1.78 4.62
C ARG A 34 -8.31 -1.66 5.97
N LYS A 35 -8.74 -2.41 6.99
CA LYS A 35 -8.11 -2.43 8.34
C LYS A 35 -6.61 -2.73 8.31
N PHE A 36 -6.16 -3.59 7.40
CA PHE A 36 -4.73 -3.92 7.25
C PHE A 36 -4.04 -2.98 6.26
N LEU A 37 -4.73 -2.62 5.17
CA LEU A 37 -4.16 -1.81 4.10
C LEU A 37 -3.87 -0.37 4.55
N ALA A 38 -4.86 0.30 5.13
CA ALA A 38 -4.77 1.72 5.47
C ALA A 38 -3.57 2.07 6.37
N PRO A 39 -3.29 1.38 7.49
CA PRO A 39 -2.13 1.72 8.32
C PRO A 39 -0.81 1.48 7.59
N LEU A 40 -0.70 0.41 6.80
CA LEU A 40 0.54 0.10 6.05
C LEU A 40 0.82 1.14 4.96
N TYR A 41 -0.19 1.51 4.19
CA TYR A 41 -0.04 2.56 3.16
C TYR A 41 0.22 3.94 3.78
N LYS A 42 -0.39 4.26 4.92
CA LYS A 42 -0.09 5.51 5.65
C LYS A 42 1.37 5.57 6.08
N GLU A 43 1.93 4.46 6.59
CA GLU A 43 3.33 4.40 6.96
C GLU A 43 4.25 4.49 5.74
N LEU A 44 3.90 3.83 4.63
CA LEU A 44 4.65 3.94 3.37
C LEU A 44 4.64 5.38 2.84
N ALA A 45 3.53 6.11 2.98
CA ALA A 45 3.40 7.47 2.47
C ALA A 45 4.21 8.54 3.25
N LYS A 46 4.82 8.20 4.40
CA LYS A 46 5.54 9.18 5.24
C LYS A 46 6.84 9.69 4.65
N THR A 47 7.50 8.91 3.80
CA THR A 47 8.74 9.31 3.13
C THR A 47 8.59 9.12 1.63
N GLU A 48 9.24 9.95 0.82
CA GLU A 48 9.14 9.82 -0.64
C GLU A 48 9.66 8.47 -1.14
N ALA A 49 10.73 7.95 -0.52
CA ALA A 49 11.29 6.64 -0.86
C ALA A 49 10.29 5.51 -0.61
N ASN A 50 9.65 5.48 0.56
CA ASN A 50 8.66 4.45 0.89
C ASN A 50 7.36 4.67 0.12
N LYS A 51 7.01 5.91 -0.21
CA LYS A 51 5.84 6.23 -1.02
C LYS A 51 5.97 5.65 -2.43
N LYS A 52 7.16 5.74 -3.05
CA LYS A 52 7.44 5.09 -4.35
C LYS A 52 7.26 3.57 -4.28
N VAL A 53 7.69 2.94 -3.19
CA VAL A 53 7.45 1.51 -2.94
C VAL A 53 5.95 1.23 -2.81
N GLY A 54 5.23 2.02 -2.03
CA GLY A 54 3.79 1.89 -1.86
C GLY A 54 3.02 2.01 -3.17
N ILE A 55 3.35 3.00 -4.00
CA ILE A 55 2.75 3.18 -5.34
C ILE A 55 3.00 1.95 -6.22
N ARG A 56 4.22 1.41 -6.24
CA ARG A 56 4.55 0.21 -7.03
C ARG A 56 3.74 -1.02 -6.60
N ILE A 57 3.66 -1.26 -5.29
CA ILE A 57 2.87 -2.38 -4.75
C ILE A 57 1.38 -2.16 -5.05
N TYR A 58 0.90 -0.93 -4.87
CA TYR A 58 -0.50 -0.58 -5.10
C TYR A 58 -0.92 -0.78 -6.56
N LYS A 59 -0.06 -0.41 -7.53
CA LYS A 59 -0.27 -0.70 -8.97
C LYS A 59 -0.67 -2.17 -9.22
N ARG A 60 -0.07 -3.11 -8.48
CA ARG A 60 -0.33 -4.55 -8.62
C ARG A 60 -1.50 -5.03 -7.78
N ALA A 61 -1.63 -4.53 -6.55
CA ALA A 61 -2.64 -5.00 -5.60
C ALA A 61 -4.04 -4.37 -5.80
N ARG A 62 -4.12 -3.19 -6.42
CA ARG A 62 -5.35 -2.39 -6.56
C ARG A 62 -6.53 -3.18 -7.13
N LEU A 63 -6.30 -4.01 -8.15
CA LEU A 63 -7.36 -4.79 -8.80
C LEU A 63 -8.06 -5.77 -7.85
N ASN A 64 -7.37 -6.20 -6.78
CA ASN A 64 -7.91 -7.11 -5.79
C ASN A 64 -8.67 -6.40 -4.67
N TYR A 65 -8.64 -5.07 -4.62
CA TYR A 65 -9.20 -4.31 -3.52
C TYR A 65 -10.65 -3.92 -3.81
N HIS A 66 -11.47 -3.96 -2.76
CA HIS A 66 -12.81 -3.39 -2.80
C HIS A 66 -12.74 -1.86 -3.02
N GLN A 67 -13.73 -1.29 -3.71
CA GLN A 67 -13.79 0.14 -4.07
C GLN A 67 -13.58 1.09 -2.86
N ILE A 68 -14.10 0.72 -1.69
CA ILE A 68 -13.93 1.51 -0.46
C ILE A 68 -12.46 1.51 0.00
N SER A 69 -11.77 0.37 -0.13
CA SER A 69 -10.34 0.28 0.17
C SER A 69 -9.55 1.11 -0.85
N THR A 70 -9.83 0.99 -2.15
CA THR A 70 -9.11 1.76 -3.19
C THR A 70 -9.25 3.26 -2.98
N ALA A 71 -10.47 3.77 -2.77
CA ALA A 71 -10.69 5.21 -2.52
C ALA A 71 -9.89 5.72 -1.30
N THR A 72 -9.78 4.90 -0.25
CA THR A 72 -8.98 5.25 0.93
C THR A 72 -7.48 5.29 0.60
N ILE A 73 -6.96 4.30 -0.13
CA ILE A 73 -5.53 4.23 -0.48
C ILE A 73 -5.17 5.30 -1.52
N ASP A 74 -6.10 5.65 -2.42
CA ASP A 74 -5.94 6.72 -3.39
C ASP A 74 -5.64 8.05 -2.72
N GLY A 75 -6.45 8.42 -1.72
CA GLY A 75 -6.22 9.63 -0.94
C GLY A 75 -4.91 9.61 -0.14
N ILE A 76 -4.47 8.43 0.33
CA ILE A 76 -3.20 8.30 1.06
C ILE A 76 -2.00 8.48 0.12
N LEU A 77 -2.04 7.88 -1.07
CA LEU A 77 -0.92 7.92 -2.00
C LEU A 77 -0.96 9.13 -2.92
N GLY A 78 -2.07 9.87 -2.97
CA GLY A 78 -2.31 10.88 -4.02
C GLY A 78 -2.33 10.20 -5.38
N TRP A 79 -3.05 9.07 -5.48
CA TRP A 79 -3.15 8.32 -6.72
C TRP A 79 -4.02 9.08 -7.71
N GLU A 80 -3.38 9.68 -8.71
CA GLU A 80 -4.06 10.20 -9.90
C GLU A 80 -4.13 9.06 -10.91
N ASP A 81 -5.35 8.66 -11.27
CA ASP A 81 -5.57 7.57 -12.20
C ASP A 81 -5.13 8.04 -13.59
N GLU A 82 -3.98 7.54 -14.07
CA GLU A 82 -3.40 7.84 -15.39
C GLU A 82 -4.41 7.67 -16.54
N ARG A 83 -5.50 6.93 -16.35
CA ARG A 83 -6.60 6.81 -17.33
C ARG A 83 -7.36 8.12 -17.58
N TYR A 84 -7.30 9.09 -16.67
CA TYR A 84 -7.93 10.40 -16.82
C TYR A 84 -7.00 11.48 -17.37
N LEU A 85 -5.69 11.23 -17.45
CA LEU A 85 -4.69 12.19 -17.96
C LEU A 85 -4.47 12.08 -19.48
N MET A 86 -5.29 11.29 -20.20
CA MET A 86 -5.22 11.15 -21.67
C MET A 86 -6.45 11.71 -22.40
N HIS A 87 -7.25 12.56 -21.73
CA HIS A 87 -8.36 13.30 -22.34
C HIS A 87 -8.07 14.80 -22.28
N ASP A 88 -7.02 15.23 -22.98
CA ASP A 88 -6.80 16.63 -23.38
C ASP A 88 -6.48 16.67 -24.87
#